data_AF-A0A1Y1LFP4-F1
#
_entry.id   AF-A0A1Y1LFP4-F1
#
_cell.length_a   1.000
_cell.length_b   1.000
_cell.length_c   1.000
_cell.angle_alpha   90.00
_cell.angle_beta   90.00
_cell.angle_gamma   90.00
#
_symmetry.space_group_name_H-M   'P 1'
#
loop_
_entity.id
_entity.type
_entity.pdbx_description
1 polymer ?
#
loop_
_entity_poly.entity_id
_entity_poly.type
_entity_poly.pdbx_seq_one_letter_code
_entity_poly.pdbx_strand_id
1 'polypeptide(L)'
;MRGISNLRPALPKYNITWDPKLLLVYLKGLFPTESLSLKFLNLKLATLLALITGHRLQTISLIRPSNIKVSSTGYQVLITDKLKTSSSSSTPSSLHIPLFSEEPALCVASLLKRYLVVTSSFRSQQADFLFLTHQRPHREATKQTISRWVKLTMELAGLDTSKFKPHSTRHASTSTALKRGVPLATILKTAGWSRESNTFRNFYNLPITDDMDFAVSILQAAR
;
A
#
# COMPACT_ATOMS: atom_id res chain seq x y z
N MET A 1 -18.19 34.66 -4.37
CA MET A 1 -17.59 33.75 -3.36
C MET A 1 -16.15 33.29 -3.70
N ARG A 2 -15.27 34.15 -4.23
CA ARG A 2 -13.82 33.84 -4.38
C ARG A 2 -12.97 34.32 -3.20
N GLY A 3 -13.44 35.30 -2.43
CA GLY A 3 -12.67 35.92 -1.33
C GLY A 3 -12.38 34.98 -0.14
N ILE A 4 -13.33 34.10 0.23
CA ILE A 4 -13.15 33.17 1.37
C ILE A 4 -12.19 32.03 1.01
N SER A 5 -12.16 31.59 -0.25
CA SER A 5 -11.22 30.58 -0.77
C SER A 5 -9.76 31.06 -0.73
N ASN A 6 -9.51 32.37 -0.83
CA ASN A 6 -8.16 32.94 -0.80
C ASN A 6 -7.62 33.09 0.63
N LEU A 7 -8.48 33.20 1.64
CA LEU A 7 -8.06 33.33 3.04
C LEU A 7 -7.58 31.99 3.64
N ARG A 8 -8.12 30.87 3.16
CA ARG A 8 -7.71 29.50 3.53
C ARG A 8 -7.86 28.58 2.32
N PRO A 9 -6.96 28.61 1.34
CA PRO A 9 -6.99 27.66 0.24
C PRO A 9 -6.89 26.24 0.81
N ALA A 10 -7.74 25.35 0.33
CA ALA A 10 -7.68 23.92 0.66
C ALA A 10 -6.43 23.32 -0.01
N LEU A 11 -5.27 23.53 0.61
CA LEU A 11 -4.01 23.03 0.09
C LEU A 11 -3.92 21.51 0.31
N PRO A 12 -3.47 20.75 -0.69
CA PRO A 12 -3.18 19.34 -0.51
C PRO A 12 -2.09 19.21 0.56
N LYS A 13 -2.29 18.25 1.48
CA LYS A 13 -1.34 18.00 2.58
C LYS A 13 0.08 17.71 2.10
N TYR A 14 0.21 17.09 0.92
CA TYR A 14 1.48 16.69 0.34
C TYR A 14 1.66 17.36 -1.02
N ASN A 15 2.79 18.04 -1.19
CA ASN A 15 3.31 18.53 -2.48
C ASN A 15 4.43 17.63 -3.02
N ILE A 16 5.02 16.80 -2.17
CA ILE A 16 6.04 15.79 -2.51
C ILE A 16 5.66 14.44 -1.87
N THR A 17 6.22 13.36 -2.40
CA THR A 17 6.18 12.03 -1.76
C THR A 17 7.59 11.51 -1.50
N TRP A 18 7.69 10.35 -0.84
CA TRP A 18 8.96 9.71 -0.46
C TRP A 18 9.25 8.50 -1.36
N ASP A 19 10.52 8.12 -1.48
CA ASP A 19 10.94 6.97 -2.31
C ASP A 19 10.59 5.61 -1.63
N PRO A 20 9.73 4.77 -2.22
CA PRO A 20 9.44 3.43 -1.73
C PRO A 20 10.67 2.54 -1.51
N LYS A 21 11.78 2.81 -2.19
CA LYS A 21 13.03 2.03 -2.06
C LYS A 21 13.48 1.91 -0.62
N LEU A 22 13.43 2.99 0.17
CA LEU A 22 13.84 2.97 1.58
C LEU A 22 13.04 1.94 2.38
N LEU A 23 11.72 1.95 2.22
CA LEU A 23 10.83 1.02 2.90
C LEU A 23 10.98 -0.41 2.39
N LEU A 24 11.17 -0.61 1.09
CA LEU A 24 11.41 -1.92 0.48
C LEU A 24 12.74 -2.54 0.96
N VAL A 25 13.81 -1.74 1.10
CA VAL A 25 15.10 -2.20 1.64
C VAL A 25 14.94 -2.68 3.08
N TYR A 26 14.25 -1.90 3.93
CA TYR A 26 13.95 -2.33 5.30
C TYR A 26 13.13 -3.63 5.33
N LEU A 27 12.06 -3.72 4.53
CA LEU A 27 11.21 -4.91 4.45
C LEU A 27 11.94 -6.15 3.94
N LYS A 28 12.90 -5.96 3.01
CA LYS A 28 13.79 -7.02 2.52
C LYS A 28 14.68 -7.56 3.66
N GLY A 29 15.16 -6.69 4.55
CA GLY A 29 15.94 -7.07 5.74
C GLY A 29 15.18 -7.95 6.74
N LEU A 30 13.84 -7.99 6.69
CA LEU A 30 13.01 -8.88 7.50
C LEU A 30 12.90 -10.28 6.88
N PHE A 31 14.00 -10.87 6.43
CA PHE A 31 14.09 -12.21 5.86
C PHE A 31 15.06 -13.07 6.69
N PRO A 32 14.85 -14.39 6.86
CA PRO A 32 13.78 -15.24 6.32
C PRO A 32 12.40 -14.95 6.94
N THR A 33 11.33 -15.27 6.20
CA THR A 33 9.95 -14.97 6.66
C THR A 33 9.53 -15.94 7.78
N GLU A 34 10.11 -17.12 7.81
CA GLU A 34 9.83 -18.22 8.72
C GLU A 34 10.19 -17.90 10.17
N SER A 35 11.23 -17.08 10.38
CA SER A 35 11.72 -16.65 11.70
C SER A 35 10.99 -15.43 12.26
N LEU A 36 10.11 -14.80 11.47
CA LEU A 36 9.40 -13.60 11.90
C LEU A 36 8.34 -13.92 12.95
N SER A 37 8.31 -13.13 14.01
CA SER A 37 7.19 -13.14 14.95
C SER A 37 5.90 -12.67 14.27
N LEU A 38 4.74 -13.05 14.82
CA LEU A 38 3.43 -12.61 14.30
C LEU A 38 3.31 -11.07 14.19
N LYS A 39 3.97 -10.34 15.10
CA LYS A 39 4.06 -8.87 15.03
C LYS A 39 4.74 -8.43 13.74
N PHE A 40 5.94 -8.94 13.44
CA PHE A 40 6.66 -8.54 12.23
C PHE A 40 6.01 -9.07 10.95
N LEU A 41 5.37 -10.25 10.98
CA LEU A 41 4.54 -10.73 9.87
C LEU A 41 3.39 -9.76 9.56
N ASN A 42 2.67 -9.30 10.59
CA ASN A 42 1.61 -8.30 10.44
C ASN A 42 2.14 -6.98 9.84
N LEU A 43 3.24 -6.45 10.38
CA LEU A 43 3.88 -5.22 9.90
C LEU A 43 4.30 -5.36 8.43
N LYS A 44 5.01 -6.44 8.10
CA LYS A 44 5.55 -6.70 6.76
C LYS A 44 4.43 -6.88 5.73
N LEU A 45 3.45 -7.74 6.02
CA LEU A 45 2.36 -8.05 5.10
C LEU A 45 1.44 -6.85 4.84
N ALA A 46 1.02 -6.13 5.89
CA ALA A 46 0.17 -4.96 5.75
C ALA A 46 0.84 -3.86 4.91
N THR A 47 2.13 -3.64 5.14
CA THR A 47 2.89 -2.60 4.44
C THR A 47 3.16 -2.96 2.99
N LEU A 48 3.56 -4.21 2.71
CA LEU A 48 3.76 -4.66 1.33
C LEU A 48 2.45 -4.66 0.53
N LEU A 49 1.34 -5.13 1.09
CA LEU A 49 0.04 -5.07 0.41
C LEU A 49 -0.36 -3.63 0.10
N ALA A 50 -0.15 -2.69 1.02
CA ALA A 50 -0.43 -1.27 0.76
C ALA A 50 0.45 -0.70 -0.37
N LEU A 51 1.73 -1.10 -0.44
CA LEU A 51 2.65 -0.70 -1.51
C LEU A 51 2.27 -1.28 -2.87
N ILE A 52 2.17 -2.60 -2.99
CA ILE A 52 2.03 -3.27 -4.31
C ILE A 52 0.66 -3.07 -4.93
N THR A 53 -0.38 -2.88 -4.12
CA THR A 53 -1.75 -2.70 -4.64
C THR A 53 -2.07 -1.22 -4.85
N GLY A 54 -1.35 -0.31 -4.18
CA GLY A 54 -1.71 1.12 -4.16
C GLY A 54 -3.10 1.41 -3.60
N HIS A 55 -3.75 0.46 -2.93
CA HIS A 55 -5.09 0.64 -2.39
C HIS A 55 -5.11 1.40 -1.06
N ARG A 56 -6.29 1.92 -0.68
CA ARG A 56 -6.48 2.53 0.65
C ARG A 56 -6.39 1.47 1.74
N LEU A 57 -5.94 1.85 2.93
CA LEU A 57 -5.93 0.94 4.09
C LEU A 57 -7.31 0.41 4.48
N GLN A 58 -8.38 1.13 4.14
CA GLN A 58 -9.74 0.60 4.25
C GLN A 58 -9.92 -0.68 3.42
N THR A 59 -9.48 -0.67 2.17
CA THR A 59 -9.54 -1.85 1.30
C THR A 59 -8.70 -2.99 1.86
N ILE A 60 -7.49 -2.69 2.34
CA ILE A 60 -6.60 -3.68 2.96
C ILE A 60 -7.22 -4.30 4.22
N SER A 61 -7.95 -3.51 5.02
CA SER A 61 -8.65 -4.02 6.21
C SER A 61 -9.85 -4.91 5.91
N LEU A 62 -10.34 -4.91 4.67
CA LEU A 62 -11.53 -5.68 4.24
C LEU A 62 -11.15 -6.96 3.48
N ILE A 63 -9.86 -7.31 3.44
CA ILE A 63 -9.43 -8.56 2.81
C ILE A 63 -9.94 -9.74 3.63
N ARG A 64 -10.60 -10.68 2.96
CA ARG A 64 -11.13 -11.92 3.55
C ARG A 64 -10.39 -13.13 2.98
N PRO A 65 -9.89 -14.06 3.82
CA PRO A 65 -9.29 -15.30 3.35
C PRO A 65 -10.18 -16.09 2.38
N SER A 66 -11.49 -16.14 2.62
CA SER A 66 -12.48 -16.82 1.74
C SER A 66 -12.54 -16.25 0.31
N ASN A 67 -12.19 -14.97 0.14
CA ASN A 67 -12.23 -14.26 -1.14
C ASN A 67 -10.88 -14.30 -1.89
N ILE A 68 -9.89 -15.03 -1.37
CA ILE A 68 -8.59 -15.21 -2.01
C ILE A 68 -8.67 -16.36 -3.02
N LYS A 69 -8.53 -16.02 -4.30
CA LYS A 69 -8.40 -16.98 -5.40
C LYS A 69 -6.94 -17.20 -5.71
N VAL A 70 -6.54 -18.46 -5.84
CA VAL A 70 -5.17 -18.87 -6.17
C VAL A 70 -5.05 -19.11 -7.66
N SER A 71 -3.95 -18.67 -8.27
CA SER A 71 -3.59 -18.97 -9.66
C SER A 71 -2.11 -19.39 -9.74
N SER A 72 -1.69 -19.85 -10.92
CA SER A 72 -0.27 -20.13 -11.21
C SER A 72 0.62 -18.89 -11.16
N THR A 73 0.05 -17.70 -11.30
CA THR A 73 0.77 -16.41 -11.32
C THR A 73 0.71 -15.67 -9.99
N GLY A 74 -0.05 -16.17 -9.01
CA GLY A 74 -0.16 -15.59 -7.68
C GLY A 74 -1.56 -15.67 -7.09
N TYR A 75 -2.02 -14.58 -6.50
CA TYR A 75 -3.32 -14.50 -5.85
C TYR A 75 -4.15 -13.33 -6.37
N GLN A 76 -5.45 -13.54 -6.46
CA GLN A 76 -6.44 -12.49 -6.67
C GLN A 76 -7.35 -12.42 -5.45
N VAL A 77 -7.53 -11.23 -4.89
CA VAL A 77 -8.40 -11.00 -3.73
C VAL A 77 -9.59 -10.15 -4.15
N LEU A 78 -10.79 -10.69 -4.00
CA LEU A 78 -12.02 -9.93 -4.26
C LEU A 78 -12.44 -9.12 -3.03
N ILE A 79 -12.71 -7.82 -3.23
CA ILE A 79 -13.25 -6.95 -2.18
C ILE A 79 -14.76 -6.83 -2.41
N THR A 80 -15.52 -7.55 -1.59
CA THR A 80 -16.98 -7.65 -1.67
C THR A 80 -17.70 -6.52 -0.93
N ASP A 81 -17.04 -5.93 0.05
CA ASP A 81 -17.58 -4.88 0.90
C ASP A 81 -17.69 -3.55 0.13
N LYS A 82 -18.79 -2.80 0.35
CA LYS A 82 -18.99 -1.48 -0.25
C LYS A 82 -17.92 -0.51 0.25
N LEU A 83 -17.15 0.06 -0.68
CA LEU A 83 -16.14 1.06 -0.36
C LEU A 83 -16.75 2.46 -0.43
N LYS A 84 -16.19 3.43 0.30
CA LYS A 84 -16.63 4.83 0.20
C LYS A 84 -16.56 5.38 -1.24
N THR A 85 -15.72 4.77 -2.09
CA THR A 85 -15.53 5.16 -3.49
C THR A 85 -16.18 4.21 -4.49
N SER A 86 -16.93 3.19 -4.05
CA SER A 86 -17.71 2.37 -4.99
C SER A 86 -18.98 3.12 -5.38
N SER A 87 -19.19 3.33 -6.68
CA SER A 87 -20.51 3.69 -7.19
C SER A 87 -21.41 2.44 -7.17
N SER A 88 -22.73 2.63 -7.17
CA SER A 88 -23.70 1.52 -7.26
C SER A 88 -23.55 0.66 -8.52
N SER A 89 -22.84 1.17 -9.54
CA SER A 89 -22.58 0.52 -10.82
C SER A 89 -21.17 -0.06 -10.99
N SER A 90 -20.28 0.08 -10.00
CA SER A 90 -18.87 -0.33 -10.15
C SER A 90 -18.68 -1.82 -9.89
N THR A 91 -17.90 -2.50 -10.74
CA THR A 91 -17.44 -3.87 -10.49
C THR A 91 -16.68 -3.95 -9.17
N PRO A 92 -16.80 -5.04 -8.40
CA PRO A 92 -16.05 -5.23 -7.17
C PRO A 92 -14.55 -5.05 -7.41
N SER A 93 -13.87 -4.35 -6.52
CA SER A 93 -12.42 -4.13 -6.63
C SER A 93 -11.68 -5.45 -6.42
N SER A 94 -10.69 -5.74 -7.26
CA SER A 94 -9.83 -6.92 -7.12
C SER A 94 -8.38 -6.51 -6.92
N LEU A 95 -7.75 -7.07 -5.88
CA LEU A 95 -6.32 -6.91 -5.63
C LEU A 95 -5.59 -8.06 -6.30
N HIS A 96 -4.50 -7.76 -6.99
CA HIS A 96 -3.65 -8.76 -7.63
C HIS A 96 -2.31 -8.80 -6.90
N ILE A 97 -1.93 -10.00 -6.44
CA ILE A 97 -0.71 -10.24 -5.66
C ILE A 97 0.13 -11.24 -6.46
N PRO A 98 1.12 -10.78 -7.24
CA PRO A 98 1.91 -11.67 -8.07
C PRO A 98 2.84 -12.54 -7.22
N LEU A 99 3.14 -13.73 -7.73
CA LEU A 99 4.33 -14.46 -7.32
C LEU A 99 5.56 -13.67 -7.80
N PHE A 100 6.52 -13.48 -6.89
CA PHE A 100 7.74 -12.74 -7.18
C PHE A 100 8.94 -13.58 -6.72
N SER A 101 9.37 -14.46 -7.61
CA SER A 101 10.39 -15.48 -7.33
C SER A 101 11.81 -14.90 -7.38
N GLU A 102 11.99 -13.79 -8.09
CA GLU A 102 13.26 -13.11 -8.29
C GLU A 102 13.81 -12.52 -6.99
N GLU A 103 12.92 -12.13 -6.06
CA GLU A 103 13.29 -11.61 -4.74
C GLU A 103 12.35 -12.19 -3.67
N PRO A 104 12.65 -13.39 -3.15
CA PRO A 104 11.81 -14.07 -2.16
C PRO A 104 11.53 -13.24 -0.90
N ALA A 105 12.47 -12.37 -0.51
CA ALA A 105 12.33 -11.50 0.64
C ALA A 105 11.20 -10.46 0.51
N LEU A 106 10.79 -10.13 -0.72
CA LEU A 106 9.70 -9.21 -1.04
C LEU A 106 8.47 -9.92 -1.65
N CYS A 107 8.48 -11.25 -1.74
CA CYS A 107 7.37 -12.00 -2.30
C CYS A 107 6.13 -11.98 -1.39
N VAL A 108 5.19 -11.09 -1.71
CA VAL A 108 3.94 -10.91 -0.94
C VAL A 108 3.06 -12.15 -0.99
N ALA A 109 3.06 -12.88 -2.11
CA ALA A 109 2.37 -14.14 -2.28
C ALA A 109 2.84 -15.20 -1.26
N SER A 110 4.16 -15.42 -1.17
CA SER A 110 4.75 -16.35 -0.20
C SER A 110 4.51 -15.90 1.25
N LEU A 111 4.63 -14.60 1.52
CA LEU A 111 4.35 -14.01 2.83
C LEU A 111 2.88 -14.20 3.25
N LEU A 112 1.93 -13.98 2.34
CA LEU A 112 0.51 -14.18 2.56
C LEU A 112 0.21 -15.65 2.88
N LYS A 113 0.78 -16.58 2.10
CA LYS A 113 0.66 -18.01 2.34
C LYS A 113 1.17 -18.38 3.74
N ARG A 114 2.37 -17.92 4.11
CA ARG A 114 2.95 -18.15 5.45
C ARG A 114 2.07 -17.57 6.55
N TYR A 115 1.56 -16.36 6.36
CA TYR A 115 0.69 -15.71 7.32
C TYR A 115 -0.59 -16.50 7.57
N LEU A 116 -1.26 -16.98 6.50
CA LEU A 116 -2.44 -17.84 6.60
C LEU A 116 -2.15 -19.15 7.35
N VAL A 117 -1.00 -19.77 7.11
CA VAL A 117 -0.56 -20.98 7.83
C VAL A 117 -0.34 -20.69 9.31
N VAL A 118 0.40 -19.63 9.67
CA VAL A 118 0.70 -19.29 11.08
C VAL A 118 -0.57 -18.96 11.85
N THR A 119 -1.53 -18.32 11.21
CA THR A 119 -2.77 -17.84 11.85
C THR A 119 -3.90 -18.86 11.86
N SER A 120 -3.79 -19.97 11.13
CA SER A 120 -4.87 -20.96 10.98
C SER A 120 -5.37 -21.52 12.33
N SER A 121 -4.46 -21.77 13.27
CA SER A 121 -4.75 -22.38 14.57
C SER A 121 -5.55 -21.50 15.54
N PHE A 122 -5.59 -20.19 15.31
CA PHE A 122 -6.27 -19.23 16.19
C PHE A 122 -7.20 -18.27 15.45
N ARG A 123 -7.57 -18.60 14.20
CA ARG A 123 -8.65 -17.92 13.48
C ARG A 123 -9.99 -18.37 14.04
N SER A 124 -10.84 -17.41 14.41
CA SER A 124 -12.23 -17.71 14.79
C SER A 124 -13.03 -18.09 13.54
N GLN A 125 -13.90 -19.08 13.67
CA GLN A 125 -14.84 -19.46 12.61
C GLN A 125 -15.88 -18.37 12.30
N GLN A 126 -16.09 -17.45 13.24
CA GLN A 126 -17.10 -16.37 13.12
C GLN A 126 -16.54 -15.12 12.43
N ALA A 127 -15.22 -15.06 12.21
CA ALA A 127 -14.48 -13.86 11.80
C ALA A 127 -13.65 -14.12 10.54
N ASP A 128 -14.10 -13.61 9.40
CA ASP A 128 -13.44 -13.83 8.10
C ASP A 128 -12.71 -12.58 7.61
N PHE A 129 -11.77 -12.09 8.43
CA PHE A 129 -10.85 -11.01 8.04
C PHE A 129 -9.40 -11.48 8.10
N LEU A 130 -8.59 -11.02 7.14
CA LEU A 130 -7.22 -11.49 6.99
C LEU A 130 -6.40 -11.17 8.23
N PHE A 131 -6.36 -9.91 8.64
CA PHE A 131 -5.45 -9.45 9.68
C PHE A 131 -5.97 -9.69 11.09
N LEU A 132 -5.13 -10.33 11.91
CA LEU A 132 -5.38 -10.55 13.34
C LEU A 132 -4.35 -9.83 14.20
N THR A 133 -4.77 -9.36 15.39
CA THR A 133 -3.89 -8.76 16.39
C THR A 133 -2.83 -9.76 16.85
N HIS A 134 -1.61 -9.28 17.07
CA HIS A 134 -0.49 -10.15 17.45
C HIS A 134 -0.48 -10.50 18.95
N GLN A 135 -1.16 -9.72 19.79
CA GLN A 135 -1.32 -10.00 21.22
C GLN A 135 -2.58 -10.83 21.46
N ARG A 136 -2.53 -11.70 22.48
CA ARG A 136 -3.69 -12.47 22.96
C ARG A 136 -4.64 -11.59 23.77
N PRO A 137 -5.97 -11.83 23.72
CA PRO A 137 -6.64 -12.72 22.78
C PRO A 137 -6.52 -12.20 21.34
N HIS A 138 -6.24 -13.09 20.38
CA HIS A 138 -6.13 -12.72 18.97
C HIS A 138 -7.51 -12.32 18.45
N ARG A 139 -7.63 -11.11 17.92
CA ARG A 139 -8.88 -10.52 17.39
C ARG A 139 -8.64 -9.94 16.01
N GLU A 140 -9.72 -9.63 15.29
CA GLU A 140 -9.64 -8.91 14.03
C GLU A 140 -8.92 -7.57 14.21
N ALA A 141 -7.98 -7.28 13.32
CA ALA A 141 -7.28 -6.00 13.31
C ALA A 141 -8.14 -4.94 12.62
N THR A 142 -8.50 -3.90 13.36
CA THR A 142 -9.20 -2.75 12.79
C THR A 142 -8.34 -2.00 11.77
N LYS A 143 -8.96 -1.21 10.88
CA LYS A 143 -8.28 -0.27 9.97
C LYS A 143 -7.26 0.62 10.72
N GLN A 144 -7.61 1.09 11.92
CA GLN A 144 -6.76 1.93 12.76
C GLN A 144 -5.53 1.16 13.25
N THR A 145 -5.69 -0.12 13.55
CA THR A 145 -4.58 -1.00 13.95
C THR A 145 -3.63 -1.25 12.78
N ILE A 146 -4.17 -1.57 11.60
CA ILE A 146 -3.38 -1.73 10.37
C ILE A 146 -2.67 -0.43 10.00
N SER A 147 -3.33 0.73 10.17
CA SER A 147 -2.70 2.04 9.97
C SER A 147 -1.53 2.28 10.93
N ARG A 148 -1.67 1.91 12.20
CA ARG A 148 -0.58 1.98 13.18
C ARG A 148 0.58 1.06 12.82
N TRP A 149 0.29 -0.13 12.29
CA TRP A 149 1.31 -1.06 11.80
C TRP A 149 2.09 -0.46 10.63
N VAL A 150 1.41 0.06 9.61
CA VAL A 150 2.10 0.71 8.47
C VAL A 150 2.91 1.91 8.95
N LYS A 151 2.38 2.73 9.88
CA LYS A 151 3.13 3.86 10.47
C LYS A 151 4.41 3.37 11.16
N LEU A 152 4.30 2.34 12.00
CA LEU A 152 5.45 1.78 12.72
C LEU A 152 6.49 1.22 11.74
N THR A 153 6.08 0.52 10.69
CA THR A 153 7.01 0.04 9.65
C THR A 153 7.73 1.21 8.95
N MET A 154 7.02 2.29 8.66
CA MET A 154 7.62 3.51 8.09
C MET A 154 8.67 4.11 9.04
N GLU A 155 8.35 4.23 10.33
CA GLU A 155 9.29 4.74 11.35
C GLU A 155 10.54 3.87 11.46
N LEU A 156 10.36 2.53 11.50
CA LEU A 156 11.47 1.58 11.58
C LEU A 156 12.35 1.61 10.31
N ALA A 157 11.79 1.96 9.16
CA ALA A 157 12.53 2.17 7.92
C ALA A 157 13.25 3.54 7.85
N GLY A 158 13.10 4.39 8.87
CA GLY A 158 13.70 5.73 8.90
C GLY A 158 12.93 6.81 8.14
N LEU A 159 11.66 6.57 7.78
CA LEU A 159 10.81 7.61 7.20
C LEU A 159 10.33 8.59 8.27
N ASP A 160 10.38 9.89 7.96
CA ASP A 160 9.82 10.93 8.82
C ASP A 160 8.28 10.84 8.83
N THR A 161 7.73 10.18 9.87
CA THR A 161 6.28 10.06 10.04
C THR A 161 5.63 11.27 10.72
N SER A 162 6.40 12.28 11.12
CA SER A 162 5.86 13.60 11.46
C SER A 162 5.27 14.25 10.19
N LYS A 163 6.00 14.15 9.08
CA LYS A 163 5.62 14.59 7.73
C LYS A 163 4.70 13.59 7.03
N PHE A 164 5.13 12.36 6.82
CA PHE A 164 4.41 11.36 6.00
C PHE A 164 3.55 10.42 6.85
N LYS A 165 2.23 10.42 6.62
CA LYS A 165 1.30 9.50 7.32
C LYS A 165 1.08 8.21 6.53
N PRO A 166 0.51 7.13 7.10
CA PRO A 166 0.34 5.85 6.42
C PRO A 166 -0.37 5.89 5.06
N HIS A 167 -1.29 6.85 4.85
CA HIS A 167 -1.94 7.01 3.53
C HIS A 167 -0.98 7.48 2.43
N SER A 168 0.14 8.13 2.79
CA SER A 168 1.18 8.57 1.85
C SER A 168 1.81 7.40 1.08
N THR A 169 1.76 6.17 1.60
CA THR A 169 2.20 4.96 0.90
C THR A 169 1.53 4.80 -0.46
N ARG A 170 0.25 5.19 -0.59
CA ARG A 170 -0.45 5.19 -1.87
C ARG A 170 0.11 6.24 -2.85
N HIS A 171 0.50 7.41 -2.35
CA HIS A 171 1.11 8.45 -3.19
C HIS A 171 2.49 7.97 -3.68
N ALA A 172 3.30 7.44 -2.77
CA ALA A 172 4.64 6.94 -3.06
C ALA A 172 4.61 5.77 -4.07
N SER A 173 3.72 4.79 -3.87
CA SER A 173 3.63 3.62 -4.77
C SER A 173 3.17 3.99 -6.17
N THR A 174 2.10 4.78 -6.29
CA THR A 174 1.52 5.14 -7.59
C THR A 174 2.40 6.12 -8.37
N SER A 175 3.05 7.07 -7.70
CA SER A 175 4.05 7.95 -8.34
C SER A 175 5.27 7.17 -8.81
N THR A 176 5.76 6.22 -8.00
CA THR A 176 6.90 5.38 -8.37
C THR A 176 6.57 4.46 -9.55
N ALA A 177 5.37 3.88 -9.58
CA ALA A 177 4.92 3.07 -10.72
C ALA A 177 4.95 3.89 -12.02
N LEU A 178 4.47 5.14 -11.98
CA LEU A 178 4.51 6.03 -13.14
C LEU A 178 5.95 6.37 -13.55
N LYS A 179 6.81 6.75 -12.58
CA LYS A 179 8.24 7.04 -12.82
C LYS A 179 8.98 5.84 -13.41
N ARG A 180 8.55 4.61 -13.09
CA ARG A 180 9.10 3.35 -13.62
C ARG A 180 8.47 2.91 -14.94
N GLY A 181 7.64 3.74 -15.57
CA GLY A 181 7.09 3.50 -16.91
C GLY A 181 5.86 2.60 -16.95
N VAL A 182 5.22 2.30 -15.81
CA VAL A 182 3.95 1.56 -15.82
C VAL A 182 2.88 2.42 -16.51
N PRO A 183 2.14 1.88 -17.49
CA PRO A 183 1.12 2.64 -18.20
C PRO A 183 0.09 3.26 -17.25
N LEU A 184 -0.25 4.53 -17.48
CA LEU A 184 -1.20 5.27 -16.62
C LEU A 184 -2.53 4.52 -16.48
N ALA A 185 -3.07 3.97 -17.57
CA ALA A 185 -4.31 3.19 -17.54
C ALA A 185 -4.23 1.99 -16.57
N THR A 186 -3.07 1.33 -16.51
CA THR A 186 -2.81 0.23 -15.57
C THR A 186 -2.75 0.74 -14.13
N ILE A 187 -2.09 1.86 -13.86
CA ILE A 187 -2.03 2.46 -12.52
C ILE A 187 -3.44 2.85 -12.04
N LEU A 188 -4.23 3.50 -12.90
CA LEU A 188 -5.61 3.90 -12.59
C LEU A 188 -6.47 2.67 -12.27
N LYS A 189 -6.43 1.64 -13.12
CA LYS A 189 -7.15 0.39 -12.91
C LYS A 189 -6.74 -0.30 -11.60
N THR A 190 -5.44 -0.46 -11.37
CA THR A 190 -4.90 -1.14 -10.18
C THR A 190 -5.22 -0.41 -8.89
N ALA A 191 -5.17 0.93 -8.87
CA ALA A 191 -5.45 1.69 -7.65
C ALA A 191 -6.95 1.98 -7.44
N GLY A 192 -7.83 1.58 -8.36
CA GLY A 192 -9.28 1.78 -8.27
C GLY A 192 -9.74 3.20 -8.63
N TRP A 193 -9.12 3.81 -9.64
CA TRP A 193 -9.57 5.06 -10.27
C TRP A 193 -10.21 4.79 -11.64
N SER A 194 -11.21 5.59 -12.03
CA SER A 194 -11.71 5.57 -13.42
C SER A 194 -10.66 6.12 -14.38
N ARG A 195 -10.72 5.71 -15.65
CA ARG A 195 -9.72 6.10 -16.66
C ARG A 195 -9.75 7.60 -16.95
N GLU A 196 -10.92 8.20 -16.82
CA GLU A 196 -11.21 9.61 -17.07
C GLU A 196 -10.90 10.49 -15.84
N SER A 197 -10.53 9.88 -14.71
CA SER A 197 -10.31 10.60 -13.46
C SER A 197 -9.01 11.41 -13.47
N ASN A 198 -9.13 12.72 -13.22
CA ASN A 198 -7.98 13.57 -12.88
C ASN A 198 -7.51 13.40 -11.43
N THR A 199 -8.14 12.55 -10.61
CA THR A 199 -7.78 12.40 -9.19
C THR A 199 -6.35 11.95 -9.00
N PHE A 200 -5.86 11.01 -9.81
CA PHE A 200 -4.47 10.58 -9.72
C PHE A 200 -3.52 11.73 -10.03
N ARG A 201 -3.71 12.39 -11.18
CA ARG A 201 -2.88 13.52 -11.63
C ARG A 201 -2.84 14.66 -10.61
N ASN A 202 -3.98 15.03 -10.04
CA ASN A 202 -4.09 16.22 -9.20
C ASN A 202 -3.64 16.00 -7.75
N PHE A 203 -3.74 14.77 -7.22
CA PHE A 203 -3.57 14.52 -5.79
C PHE A 203 -2.58 13.42 -5.43
N TYR A 204 -2.25 12.50 -6.35
CA TYR A 204 -1.45 11.32 -6.03
C TYR A 204 -0.14 11.24 -6.81
N ASN A 205 -0.09 11.78 -8.03
CA ASN A 205 1.14 11.91 -8.81
C ASN A 205 1.96 13.08 -8.25
N LEU A 206 2.80 12.78 -7.26
CA LEU A 206 3.65 13.77 -6.59
C LEU A 206 5.12 13.50 -6.93
N PRO A 207 5.95 14.54 -7.06
CA PRO A 207 7.40 14.35 -7.20
C PRO A 207 7.93 13.56 -5.99
N ILE A 208 8.75 12.55 -6.28
CA ILE A 208 9.43 11.73 -5.27
C ILE A 208 10.66 12.52 -4.84
N THR A 209 10.63 13.09 -3.64
CA THR A 209 11.67 13.90 -2.95
C THR A 209 12.71 14.65 -3.80
N ASP A 210 12.66 15.98 -3.71
CA ASP A 210 13.57 17.02 -4.24
C ASP A 210 14.29 16.69 -5.54
N ASP A 211 13.69 17.15 -6.64
CA ASP A 211 14.23 17.16 -8.00
C ASP A 211 15.43 18.15 -8.10
N MET A 212 16.51 17.85 -7.38
CA MET A 212 17.82 18.37 -7.77
C MET A 212 18.23 17.82 -9.13
N ASP A 213 17.61 16.72 -9.61
CA ASP A 213 17.81 16.17 -10.95
C ASP A 213 17.64 17.23 -12.04
N PHE A 214 16.65 18.14 -11.92
CA PHE A 214 16.50 19.24 -12.88
C PHE A 214 17.71 20.17 -12.86
N ALA A 215 18.06 20.68 -11.68
CA ALA A 215 19.19 21.60 -11.52
C ALA A 215 20.52 20.94 -11.94
N VAL A 216 20.77 19.71 -11.51
CA VAL A 216 21.95 18.91 -11.84
C VAL A 216 22.02 18.64 -13.34
N SER A 217 20.91 18.29 -14.00
CA SER A 217 20.90 18.05 -15.46
C SER A 217 21.24 19.32 -16.24
N ILE A 218 20.73 20.48 -15.84
CA ILE A 218 21.07 21.78 -16.45
C ILE A 218 22.54 22.15 -16.20
N LEU A 219 23.04 21.96 -14.97
CA LEU A 219 24.44 22.23 -14.63
C LEU A 219 25.41 21.29 -15.35
N GLN A 220 25.01 20.04 -15.62
CA GLN A 220 25.79 19.07 -16.39
C GLN A 220 25.82 19.37 -17.89
N ALA A 221 24.85 20.11 -18.43
CA ALA A 221 24.83 20.51 -19.84
C ALA A 221 25.91 21.53 -20.22
N ALA A 222 26.60 22.11 -19.22
CA ALA A 222 27.75 22.99 -19.41
C ALA A 222 29.10 22.24 -19.45
N ARG A 223 29.08 20.90 -19.45
CA ARG A 223 30.25 20.04 -19.66
C ARG A 223 30.25 19.47 -21.07
#